data_AF-A0A2A6EFB9-F1
#
_entry.id   AF-A0A2A6EFB9-F1
#
_cell.length_a   1.000
_cell.length_b   1.000
_cell.length_c   1.000
_cell.angle_alpha   90.00
_cell.angle_beta   90.00
_cell.angle_gamma   90.00
#
_symmetry.space_group_name_H-M   'P 1'
#
loop_
_entity.id
_entity.type
_entity.pdbx_description
1 polymer ?
#
loop_
_entity_poly.entity_id
_entity_poly.type
_entity_poly.pdbx_seq_one_letter_code
_entity_poly.pdbx_strand_id
1 'polypeptide(L)'
;MKRIFIAFLNIMAATMAYSQAISVNTDVAMMALQTYNIGAEMTIGNRSTLGLSVFANNKPYWHKDMKVIGVQPEYRYYFGGRPMYHHFVGVSALAVDYNTKWKDTRYDGLAVGAGLTFGYVVSLSERWTIDAHAGFGLVVFHQKKTTDGLPDLETPSGINMEGGYTGYGILPTKIGITLSYILR
;
A
#
# COMPACT_ATOMS: atom_id res chain seq x y z
N MET A 1 14.63 5.70 19.85
CA MET A 1 13.83 4.62 19.22
C MET A 1 12.86 3.93 20.20
N LYS A 2 13.32 3.34 21.32
CA LYS A 2 12.42 2.64 22.29
C LYS A 2 11.29 3.51 22.87
N ARG A 3 11.53 4.79 23.18
CA ARG A 3 10.51 5.71 23.72
C ARG A 3 9.41 6.06 22.70
N ILE A 4 9.77 6.15 21.43
CA ILE A 4 8.81 6.39 20.33
C ILE A 4 7.96 5.13 20.12
N PHE A 5 8.57 3.94 20.17
CA PHE A 5 7.85 2.67 20.09
C PHE A 5 6.86 2.50 21.26
N ILE A 6 7.28 2.83 22.49
CA ILE A 6 6.39 2.78 23.67
C ILE A 6 5.28 3.82 23.56
N ALA A 7 5.56 5.04 23.10
CA ALA A 7 4.54 6.06 22.88
C ALA A 7 3.52 5.62 21.81
N PHE A 8 3.99 5.04 20.71
CA PHE A 8 3.14 4.45 19.67
C PHE A 8 2.27 3.32 20.23
N LEU A 9 2.85 2.43 21.04
CA LEU A 9 2.12 1.34 21.69
C LEU A 9 1.05 1.85 22.67
N ASN A 10 1.34 2.92 23.42
CA ASN A 10 0.37 3.54 24.33
C ASN A 10 -0.76 4.25 23.58
N ILE A 11 -0.47 4.91 22.46
CA ILE A 11 -1.49 5.51 21.59
C ILE A 11 -2.40 4.42 21.00
N MET A 12 -1.82 3.32 20.53
CA MET A 12 -2.61 2.16 20.06
C MET A 12 -3.47 1.58 21.20
N ALA A 13 -2.91 1.37 22.39
CA ALA A 13 -3.64 0.84 23.54
C ALA A 13 -4.79 1.76 24.00
N ALA A 14 -4.59 3.09 23.97
CA ALA A 14 -5.62 4.06 24.29
C ALA A 14 -6.76 4.07 23.25
N THR A 15 -6.47 3.79 21.99
CA THR A 15 -7.52 3.60 20.97
C THR A 15 -8.30 2.30 21.19
N MET A 16 -7.65 1.20 21.58
CA MET A 16 -8.32 -0.10 21.82
C MET A 16 -9.31 -0.11 23.01
N ALA A 17 -9.31 0.92 23.86
CA ALA A 17 -10.25 1.03 24.99
C ALA A 17 -11.67 1.44 24.58
N TYR A 18 -11.86 1.93 23.34
CA TYR A 18 -13.19 2.11 22.75
C TYR A 18 -13.61 0.81 22.03
N SER A 19 -14.92 0.55 21.90
CA SER A 19 -15.48 -0.56 21.12
C SER A 19 -15.18 -0.38 19.63
N GLN A 20 -13.92 -0.59 19.25
CA GLN A 20 -13.42 -0.38 17.90
C GLN A 20 -13.58 -1.68 17.13
N ALA A 21 -14.50 -1.68 16.17
CA ALA A 21 -14.63 -2.77 15.23
C ALA A 21 -13.36 -2.85 14.38
N ILE A 22 -12.75 -4.04 14.36
CA ILE A 22 -11.64 -4.36 13.47
C ILE A 22 -12.24 -5.11 12.27
N SER A 23 -11.78 -4.81 11.07
CA SER A 23 -12.14 -5.56 9.87
C SER A 23 -10.90 -6.02 9.14
N VAL A 24 -10.90 -7.25 8.67
CA VAL A 24 -9.84 -7.76 7.79
C VAL A 24 -10.32 -7.62 6.37
N ASN A 25 -9.45 -7.15 5.49
CA ASN A 25 -9.78 -6.85 4.12
C ASN A 25 -8.81 -7.50 3.13
N THR A 26 -9.32 -7.78 1.94
CA THR A 26 -8.52 -8.28 0.82
C THR A 26 -9.10 -7.77 -0.50
N ASP A 27 -8.25 -7.21 -1.33
CA ASP A 27 -8.54 -6.76 -2.68
C ASP A 27 -8.60 -7.97 -3.62
N VAL A 28 -9.82 -8.28 -4.05
CA VAL A 28 -10.11 -9.41 -4.93
C VAL A 28 -9.60 -9.15 -6.34
N ALA A 29 -9.57 -7.89 -6.78
CA ALA A 29 -9.01 -7.53 -8.09
C ALA A 29 -7.49 -7.75 -8.11
N MET A 30 -6.79 -7.38 -7.04
CA MET A 30 -5.35 -7.69 -6.91
C MET A 30 -5.11 -9.21 -6.84
N MET A 31 -5.95 -9.97 -6.11
CA MET A 31 -5.85 -11.43 -6.07
C MET A 31 -6.02 -12.06 -7.46
N ALA A 32 -6.95 -11.55 -8.28
CA ALA A 32 -7.13 -12.00 -9.66
C ALA A 32 -5.88 -11.75 -10.53
N LEU A 33 -5.10 -10.70 -10.21
CA LEU A 33 -3.81 -10.38 -10.83
C LEU A 33 -2.62 -11.12 -10.16
N GLN A 34 -2.86 -12.15 -9.34
CA GLN A 34 -1.85 -12.86 -8.54
C GLN A 34 -1.04 -11.97 -7.57
N THR A 35 -1.59 -10.81 -7.20
CA THR A 35 -1.04 -9.99 -6.13
C THR A 35 -1.80 -10.28 -4.85
N TYR A 36 -1.19 -11.10 -4.01
CA TYR A 36 -1.75 -11.45 -2.71
C TYR A 36 -1.69 -10.24 -1.82
N ASN A 37 -2.81 -9.89 -1.21
CA ASN A 37 -2.89 -8.74 -0.33
C ASN A 37 -3.79 -9.06 0.85
N ILE A 38 -3.43 -8.52 1.99
CA ILE A 38 -4.19 -8.62 3.22
C ILE A 38 -4.04 -7.30 3.96
N GLY A 39 -5.15 -6.78 4.48
CA GLY A 39 -5.13 -5.63 5.34
C GLY A 39 -6.04 -5.79 6.53
N ALA A 40 -5.80 -4.94 7.52
CA ALA A 40 -6.65 -4.78 8.67
C ALA A 40 -7.01 -3.31 8.79
N GLU A 41 -8.29 -3.03 9.00
CA GLU A 41 -8.85 -1.71 9.25
C GLU A 41 -9.46 -1.67 10.64
N MET A 42 -9.24 -0.58 11.35
CA MET A 42 -9.75 -0.34 12.69
C MET A 42 -10.59 0.92 12.69
N THR A 43 -11.76 0.85 13.29
CA THR A 43 -12.63 2.02 13.48
C THR A 43 -12.04 2.91 14.57
N ILE A 44 -11.63 4.14 14.23
CA ILE A 44 -11.05 5.08 15.22
C ILE A 44 -12.07 6.12 15.69
N GLY A 45 -13.07 6.44 14.87
CA GLY A 45 -14.10 7.40 15.23
C GLY A 45 -15.45 7.10 14.60
N ASN A 46 -16.43 7.96 14.85
CA ASN A 46 -17.80 7.78 14.38
C ASN A 46 -17.92 7.78 12.84
N ARG A 47 -16.91 8.26 12.11
CA ARG A 47 -16.90 8.37 10.66
C ARG A 47 -15.55 8.04 10.03
N SER A 48 -14.61 7.46 10.78
CA SER A 48 -13.25 7.27 10.29
C SER A 48 -12.69 5.89 10.64
N THR A 49 -11.98 5.29 9.68
CA THR A 49 -11.18 4.08 9.88
C THR A 49 -9.71 4.36 9.58
N LEU A 50 -8.85 3.60 10.23
CA LEU A 50 -7.43 3.57 9.92
C LEU A 50 -7.07 2.12 9.65
N GLY A 51 -6.46 1.89 8.50
CA GLY A 51 -6.06 0.58 8.05
C GLY A 51 -4.60 0.50 7.67
N LEU A 52 -4.13 -0.73 7.66
CA LEU A 52 -2.84 -1.11 7.13
C LEU A 52 -3.07 -2.27 6.17
N SER A 53 -2.71 -2.08 4.91
CA SER A 53 -2.73 -3.13 3.90
C SER A 53 -1.30 -3.51 3.52
N VAL A 54 -1.02 -4.80 3.43
CA VAL A 54 0.24 -5.34 2.93
C VAL A 54 -0.07 -6.15 1.68
N PHE A 55 0.68 -5.94 0.62
CA PHE A 55 0.54 -6.70 -0.61
C PHE A 55 1.89 -7.24 -1.06
N ALA A 56 1.87 -8.44 -1.61
CA ALA A 56 3.04 -9.08 -2.14
C ALA A 56 2.69 -9.83 -3.42
N ASN A 57 3.58 -9.74 -4.38
CA ASN A 57 3.50 -10.46 -5.63
C ASN A 57 4.81 -11.22 -5.86
N ASN A 58 4.69 -12.47 -6.30
CA ASN A 58 5.81 -13.36 -6.55
C ASN A 58 5.52 -14.16 -7.84
N LYS A 59 6.15 -13.75 -8.94
CA LYS A 59 6.08 -14.42 -10.26
C LYS A 59 4.68 -14.45 -10.90
N PRO A 60 4.11 -13.28 -11.28
CA PRO A 60 2.84 -13.24 -11.99
C PRO A 60 2.94 -13.87 -13.39
N TYR A 61 1.82 -14.35 -13.92
CA TYR A 61 1.71 -15.07 -15.21
C TYR A 61 2.53 -14.50 -16.38
N TRP A 62 2.72 -13.18 -16.47
CA TRP A 62 3.47 -12.52 -17.55
C TRP A 62 4.96 -12.25 -17.25
N HIS A 63 5.40 -12.24 -15.99
CA HIS A 63 6.79 -11.91 -15.60
C HIS A 63 7.30 -12.82 -14.47
N LYS A 64 8.01 -13.90 -14.84
CA LYS A 64 8.47 -14.95 -13.92
C LYS A 64 9.53 -14.52 -12.89
N ASP A 65 10.10 -13.32 -13.02
CA ASP A 65 11.16 -12.79 -12.16
C ASP A 65 10.81 -11.41 -11.54
N MET A 66 9.52 -11.15 -11.31
CA MET A 66 9.03 -9.98 -10.59
C MET A 66 8.63 -10.35 -9.16
N LYS A 67 9.29 -9.72 -8.19
CA LYS A 67 8.93 -9.77 -6.77
C LYS A 67 8.67 -8.35 -6.28
N VAL A 68 7.47 -8.13 -5.77
CA VAL A 68 7.06 -6.84 -5.22
C VAL A 68 6.50 -7.09 -3.84
N ILE A 69 6.92 -6.30 -2.85
CA ILE A 69 6.32 -6.27 -1.53
C ILE A 69 6.03 -4.81 -1.19
N GLY A 70 4.81 -4.54 -0.76
CA GLY A 70 4.36 -3.21 -0.44
C GLY A 70 3.55 -3.17 0.83
N VAL A 71 3.64 -2.04 1.51
CA VAL A 71 2.80 -1.68 2.64
C VAL A 71 2.11 -0.36 2.35
N GLN A 72 0.83 -0.30 2.67
CA GLN A 72 -0.02 0.84 2.42
C GLN A 72 -0.89 1.12 3.65
N PRO A 73 -0.42 1.96 4.59
CA PRO A 73 -1.29 2.54 5.59
C PRO A 73 -2.28 3.50 4.94
N GLU A 74 -3.54 3.41 5.32
CA GLU A 74 -4.63 4.24 4.77
C GLU A 74 -5.56 4.73 5.88
N TYR A 75 -5.88 6.02 5.86
CA TYR A 75 -6.92 6.62 6.68
C TYR A 75 -8.14 6.88 5.80
N ARG A 76 -9.31 6.33 6.15
CA ARG A 76 -10.57 6.54 5.43
C ARG A 76 -11.55 7.37 6.26
N TYR A 77 -12.20 8.33 5.62
CA TYR A 77 -13.30 9.13 6.15
C TYR A 77 -14.58 8.84 5.37
N TYR A 78 -15.66 8.51 6.09
CA TYR A 78 -16.95 8.10 5.55
C TYR A 78 -17.98 9.22 5.66
N PHE A 79 -18.63 9.57 4.54
CA PHE A 79 -19.67 10.60 4.54
C PHE A 79 -21.02 10.08 5.04
N GLY A 80 -21.25 8.76 4.99
CA GLY A 80 -22.51 8.10 5.36
C GLY A 80 -22.84 8.09 6.85
N GLY A 81 -22.18 8.90 7.68
CA GLY A 81 -22.49 9.06 9.10
C GLY A 81 -22.02 7.91 10.01
N ARG A 82 -21.61 6.77 9.45
CA ARG A 82 -21.01 5.62 10.14
C ARG A 82 -19.82 5.06 9.35
N PRO A 83 -18.85 4.40 10.00
CA PRO A 83 -17.72 3.77 9.33
C PRO A 83 -18.18 2.64 8.39
N MET A 84 -17.44 2.38 7.33
CA MET A 84 -17.68 1.27 6.37
C MET A 84 -19.07 1.34 5.70
N TYR A 85 -19.57 2.55 5.41
CA TYR A 85 -20.89 2.74 4.81
C TYR A 85 -20.92 3.89 3.80
N HIS A 86 -21.43 3.63 2.59
CA HIS A 86 -21.51 4.57 1.46
C HIS A 86 -20.14 5.10 1.01
N HIS A 87 -20.09 6.37 0.61
CA HIS A 87 -18.94 7.05 0.06
C HIS A 87 -17.88 7.29 1.12
N PHE A 88 -16.63 7.04 0.75
CA PHE A 88 -15.48 7.35 1.56
C PHE A 88 -14.39 8.05 0.74
N VAL A 89 -13.62 8.88 1.44
CA VAL A 89 -12.35 9.42 0.96
C VAL A 89 -11.25 8.87 1.85
N GLY A 90 -10.22 8.33 1.23
CA GLY A 90 -9.03 7.80 1.86
C GLY A 90 -7.81 8.66 1.57
N VAL A 91 -6.90 8.75 2.53
CA VAL A 91 -5.53 9.20 2.34
C VAL A 91 -4.63 8.03 2.66
N SER A 92 -3.81 7.60 1.73
CA SER A 92 -2.86 6.50 1.93
C SER A 92 -1.43 6.97 1.74
N ALA A 93 -0.52 6.37 2.49
CA ALA A 93 0.89 6.35 2.12
C ALA A 93 1.20 4.97 1.54
N LEU A 94 2.12 4.91 0.60
CA LEU A 94 2.50 3.71 -0.13
C LEU A 94 4.00 3.57 0.00
N ALA A 95 4.49 2.42 0.46
CA ALA A 95 5.90 2.07 0.42
C ALA A 95 6.03 0.70 -0.21
N VAL A 96 6.76 0.63 -1.31
CA VAL A 96 6.90 -0.57 -2.13
C VAL A 96 8.37 -0.83 -2.39
N ASP A 97 8.80 -2.01 -1.99
CA ASP A 97 10.09 -2.56 -2.37
C ASP A 97 9.85 -3.52 -3.54
N TYR A 98 10.52 -3.26 -4.66
CA TYR A 98 10.40 -4.08 -5.86
C TYR A 98 11.78 -4.58 -6.30
N ASN A 99 11.80 -5.86 -6.65
CA ASN A 99 12.95 -6.54 -7.19
C ASN A 99 12.50 -7.27 -8.47
N THR A 100 12.87 -6.70 -9.61
CA THR A 100 12.53 -7.26 -10.92
C THR A 100 13.80 -7.53 -11.72
N LYS A 101 13.95 -8.75 -12.22
CA LYS A 101 14.97 -9.07 -13.21
C LYS A 101 14.35 -8.99 -14.61
N TRP A 102 14.90 -8.12 -15.47
CA TRP A 102 14.53 -8.07 -16.88
C TRP A 102 15.76 -8.40 -17.73
N LYS A 103 15.76 -9.57 -18.38
CA LYS A 103 16.93 -10.13 -19.07
C LYS A 103 18.14 -10.25 -18.12
N ASP A 104 19.26 -9.55 -18.40
CA ASP A 104 20.49 -9.54 -17.62
C ASP A 104 20.62 -8.31 -16.69
N THR A 105 19.55 -7.56 -16.47
CA THR A 105 19.57 -6.38 -15.60
C THR A 105 18.59 -6.54 -14.45
N ARG A 106 19.12 -6.40 -13.23
CA ARG A 106 18.37 -6.41 -11.98
C ARG A 106 18.01 -4.96 -11.62
N TYR A 107 16.71 -4.72 -11.50
CA TYR A 107 16.14 -3.47 -11.02
C TYR A 107 15.75 -3.68 -9.56
N ASP A 108 16.53 -3.10 -8.68
CA ASP A 108 16.31 -3.12 -7.23
C ASP A 108 16.03 -1.68 -6.81
N GLY A 109 14.89 -1.43 -6.18
CA GLY A 109 14.52 -0.07 -5.81
C GLY A 109 13.31 0.03 -4.90
N LEU A 110 13.23 1.19 -4.25
CA LEU A 110 12.19 1.54 -3.30
C LEU A 110 11.34 2.64 -3.90
N ALA A 111 10.04 2.44 -3.92
CA ALA A 111 9.05 3.46 -4.23
C ALA A 111 8.31 3.87 -2.96
N VAL A 112 8.23 5.16 -2.70
CA VAL A 112 7.44 5.74 -1.62
C VAL A 112 6.50 6.77 -2.20
N GLY A 113 5.28 6.83 -1.70
CA GLY A 113 4.28 7.74 -2.24
C GLY A 113 3.17 8.03 -1.25
N ALA A 114 2.34 8.99 -1.62
CA ALA A 114 1.10 9.30 -0.93
C ALA A 114 0.00 9.46 -1.97
N GLY A 115 -1.17 8.91 -1.68
CA GLY A 115 -2.30 8.89 -2.59
C GLY A 115 -3.60 9.24 -1.90
N LEU A 116 -4.51 9.77 -2.70
CA LEU A 116 -5.90 9.95 -2.33
C LEU A 116 -6.72 8.83 -2.98
N THR A 117 -7.60 8.24 -2.19
CA THR A 117 -8.51 7.18 -2.62
C THR A 117 -9.93 7.69 -2.47
N PHE A 118 -10.79 7.42 -3.45
CA PHE A 118 -12.22 7.63 -3.35
C PHE A 118 -12.92 6.32 -3.65
N GLY A 119 -13.96 6.01 -2.89
CA GLY A 119 -14.68 4.77 -3.09
C GLY A 119 -16.05 4.76 -2.47
N TYR A 120 -16.74 3.65 -2.71
CA TYR A 120 -18.09 3.40 -2.24
C TYR A 120 -18.17 2.00 -1.61
N VAL A 121 -18.72 1.93 -0.41
CA VAL A 121 -18.90 0.68 0.34
C VAL A 121 -20.36 0.24 0.30
N VAL A 122 -20.55 -1.02 -0.08
CA VAL A 122 -21.81 -1.76 -0.07
C VAL A 122 -21.75 -2.81 1.04
N SER A 123 -22.71 -2.79 1.96
CA SER A 123 -22.88 -3.85 2.95
C SER A 123 -23.62 -5.02 2.31
N LEU A 124 -22.98 -6.19 2.25
CA LEU A 124 -23.60 -7.43 1.76
C LEU A 124 -24.34 -8.17 2.88
N SER A 125 -23.79 -8.14 4.08
CA SER A 125 -24.33 -8.78 5.28
C SER A 125 -23.93 -7.97 6.52
N GLU A 126 -24.29 -8.44 7.72
CA GLU A 126 -23.91 -7.78 8.98
C GLU A 126 -22.39 -7.73 9.20
N ARG A 127 -21.65 -8.68 8.62
CA ARG A 127 -20.18 -8.79 8.77
C ARG A 127 -19.41 -8.63 7.48
N TRP A 128 -20.06 -8.76 6.33
CA TRP A 128 -19.41 -8.69 5.02
C TRP A 128 -19.74 -7.38 4.32
N THR A 129 -18.69 -6.70 3.88
CA THR A 129 -18.78 -5.46 3.13
C THR A 129 -17.89 -5.56 1.89
N ILE A 130 -18.37 -4.98 0.79
CA ILE A 130 -17.61 -4.87 -0.45
C ILE A 130 -17.40 -3.38 -0.72
N ASP A 131 -16.18 -2.98 -0.99
CA ASP A 131 -15.86 -1.62 -1.39
C ASP A 131 -15.24 -1.58 -2.78
N ALA A 132 -15.76 -0.69 -3.62
CA ALA A 132 -15.16 -0.36 -4.90
C ALA A 132 -14.45 0.99 -4.75
N HIS A 133 -13.18 1.05 -5.12
CA HIS A 133 -12.38 2.24 -4.89
C HIS A 133 -11.38 2.49 -6.02
N ALA A 134 -11.06 3.76 -6.21
CA ALA A 134 -10.06 4.24 -7.16
C ALA A 134 -9.33 5.44 -6.55
N GLY A 135 -8.03 5.54 -6.83
CA GLY A 135 -7.17 6.54 -6.22
C GLY A 135 -5.92 6.81 -7.04
N PHE A 136 -5.44 8.04 -6.92
CA PHE A 136 -4.23 8.51 -7.55
C PHE A 136 -3.34 9.16 -6.50
N GLY A 137 -2.04 9.14 -6.75
CA GLY A 137 -1.08 9.66 -5.80
C GLY A 137 0.24 10.03 -6.45
N LEU A 138 1.01 10.78 -5.67
CA LEU A 138 2.37 11.13 -6.00
C LEU A 138 3.26 10.00 -5.52
N VAL A 139 3.96 9.37 -6.45
CA VAL A 139 4.92 8.31 -6.17
C VAL A 139 6.30 8.82 -6.52
N VAL A 140 7.20 8.77 -5.55
CA VAL A 140 8.63 9.00 -5.71
C VAL A 140 9.30 7.64 -5.71
N PHE A 141 10.06 7.34 -6.74
CA PHE A 141 10.78 6.08 -6.84
C PHE A 141 12.28 6.34 -6.89
N HIS A 142 13.02 5.50 -6.19
CA HIS A 142 14.47 5.47 -6.23
C HIS A 142 14.89 4.10 -6.75
N GLN A 143 15.50 4.06 -7.94
CA GLN A 143 15.94 2.81 -8.57
C GLN A 143 17.45 2.74 -8.68
N LYS A 144 18.03 1.61 -8.27
CA LYS A 144 19.41 1.24 -8.60
C LYS A 144 19.36 0.26 -9.78
N LYS A 145 20.10 0.57 -10.86
CA LYS A 145 20.24 -0.32 -12.02
C LYS A 145 21.55 -1.10 -11.87
N THR A 146 21.49 -2.43 -11.85
CA THR A 146 22.67 -3.29 -11.93
C THR A 146 22.52 -4.23 -13.12
N THR A 147 23.37 -4.07 -14.13
CA THR A 147 23.46 -4.97 -15.31
C THR A 147 24.59 -5.97 -15.07
N ASP A 148 24.30 -7.27 -15.20
CA ASP A 148 25.32 -8.32 -15.05
C ASP A 148 26.28 -8.30 -16.26
N GLY A 149 27.59 -8.16 -16.01
CA GLY A 149 28.65 -8.40 -17.01
C GLY A 149 29.35 -7.17 -17.63
N LEU A 150 29.04 -5.94 -17.22
CA LEU A 150 29.84 -4.74 -17.53
C LEU A 150 30.36 -4.13 -16.22
N PRO A 151 31.60 -3.57 -16.18
CA PRO A 151 31.97 -2.69 -15.09
C PRO A 151 31.00 -1.51 -15.06
N ASP A 152 30.79 -0.94 -13.87
CA ASP A 152 30.03 0.29 -13.67
C ASP A 152 30.28 1.24 -14.84
N LEU A 153 29.22 1.82 -15.40
CA LEU A 153 29.33 2.83 -16.44
C LEU A 153 29.93 4.11 -15.82
N GLU A 154 31.24 4.06 -15.52
CA GLU A 154 32.12 5.18 -15.27
C GLU A 154 32.21 5.96 -16.59
N THR A 155 31.39 6.99 -16.71
CA THR A 155 31.57 8.01 -17.76
C THR A 155 32.68 8.96 -17.26
N PRO A 156 33.64 9.40 -18.11
CA PRO A 156 34.94 9.90 -17.68
C PRO A 156 34.83 11.32 -17.13
N SER A 157 34.48 11.43 -15.86
CA SER A 157 34.58 12.64 -15.04
C SER A 157 34.47 12.17 -13.61
N GLY A 158 35.60 12.16 -12.88
CA GLY A 158 35.78 11.60 -11.53
C GLY A 158 34.86 12.16 -10.45
N ILE A 159 33.56 11.88 -10.56
CA ILE A 159 32.51 12.17 -9.61
C ILE A 159 31.91 10.81 -9.25
N ASN A 160 32.32 10.27 -8.10
CA ASN A 160 31.66 9.11 -7.51
C ASN A 160 30.18 9.43 -7.28
N MET A 161 29.28 8.86 -8.07
CA MET A 161 27.85 8.95 -7.81
C MET A 161 27.31 7.57 -7.41
N GLU A 162 27.11 7.38 -6.10
CA GLU A 162 26.19 6.40 -5.50
C GLU A 162 24.71 6.61 -5.92
N GLY A 163 24.43 7.45 -6.91
CA GLY A 163 23.10 8.03 -7.15
C GLY A 163 22.19 7.17 -8.01
N GLY A 164 21.30 6.40 -7.37
CA GLY A 164 20.15 5.80 -8.04
C GLY A 164 19.25 6.86 -8.71
N TYR A 165 18.61 6.49 -9.81
CA TYR A 165 17.70 7.38 -10.53
C TYR A 165 16.48 7.66 -9.66
N THR A 166 16.28 8.94 -9.32
CA THR A 166 15.14 9.40 -8.52
C THR A 166 14.18 10.13 -9.45
N GLY A 167 12.94 9.65 -9.53
CA GLY A 167 11.87 10.27 -10.32
C GLY A 167 10.60 10.42 -9.51
N TYR A 168 9.73 11.32 -9.94
CA TYR A 168 8.41 11.51 -9.33
C TYR A 168 7.35 11.55 -10.44
N GLY A 169 6.17 11.00 -10.15
CA GLY A 169 5.06 11.00 -11.08
C GLY A 169 3.72 10.87 -10.35
N ILE A 170 2.67 11.35 -11.00
CA ILE A 170 1.29 11.06 -10.57
C ILE A 170 0.91 9.73 -11.20
N LEU A 171 0.64 8.74 -10.35
CA LEU A 171 0.26 7.40 -10.78
C LEU A 171 -1.04 7.00 -10.10
N PRO A 172 -1.85 6.13 -10.75
CA PRO A 172 -2.93 5.46 -10.05
C PRO A 172 -2.33 4.59 -8.94
N THR A 173 -2.56 4.98 -7.69
CA THR A 173 -1.99 4.30 -6.50
C THR A 173 -2.89 3.17 -6.01
N LYS A 174 -4.18 3.19 -6.35
CA LYS A 174 -5.14 2.19 -5.90
C LYS A 174 -6.31 2.10 -6.88
N ILE A 175 -6.67 0.90 -7.31
CA ILE A 175 -7.90 0.65 -8.05
C ILE A 175 -8.30 -0.80 -7.83
N GLY A 176 -9.53 -1.04 -7.39
CA GLY A 176 -9.91 -2.39 -7.05
C GLY A 176 -11.28 -2.53 -6.41
N ILE A 177 -11.58 -3.78 -6.11
CA ILE A 177 -12.75 -4.20 -5.35
C ILE A 177 -12.23 -4.98 -4.16
N THR A 178 -12.45 -4.44 -2.97
CA THR A 178 -12.02 -5.06 -1.72
C THR A 178 -13.20 -5.69 -1.01
N LEU A 179 -12.99 -6.92 -0.55
CA LEU A 179 -13.88 -7.63 0.34
C LEU A 179 -13.37 -7.49 1.77
N SER A 180 -14.22 -6.98 2.65
CA SER A 180 -13.89 -6.70 4.05
C SER A 180 -14.83 -7.47 4.98
N TYR A 181 -14.26 -8.14 5.98
CA TYR A 181 -14.96 -8.90 7.02
C TYR A 181 -14.77 -8.27 8.40
N ILE A 182 -15.87 -7.95 9.08
CA ILE A 182 -15.88 -7.27 10.38
C ILE A 182 -15.73 -8.30 11.52
N LEU A 183 -14.59 -8.24 12.20
CA LEU A 183 -14.27 -8.89 13.46
C LEU A 183 -14.78 -7.98 14.60
N ARG A 184 -16.00 -8.26 15.08
CA ARG A 184 -16.52 -7.67 16.32
C ARG A 184 -15.80 -8.22 17.53
#